data_AF-A0A9E2VPA2-F1
#
_entry.id   AF-A0A9E2VPA2-F1
#
_cell.length_a   1.000
_cell.length_b   1.000
_cell.length_c   1.000
_cell.angle_alpha   90.00
_cell.angle_beta   90.00
_cell.angle_gamma   90.00
#
_symmetry.space_group_name_H-M   'P 1'
#
loop_
_entity.id
_entity.type
_entity.pdbx_description
1 polymer ?
#
loop_
_entity_poly.entity_id
_entity_poly.type
_entity_poly.pdbx_seq_one_letter_code
_entity_poly.pdbx_strand_id
1 'polypeptide(L)'
;AMSTGDALHYQWRFNGTNLPGQTNAAFMLSAMQPMMAGEYSVIVSNLVGVVANPRTGVAMLTMQMQSGGGPHLTLYGPMNGHYRIDQTPSLGPTASWSTLTNFSLTTNPYQAMIGTGSGPTHFYRAASTPEP
;
A
#
# COMPACT_ATOMS: atom_id res chain seq x y z
N ALA A 1 15.75 -28.75 -33.00
CA ALA A 1 16.41 -27.62 -32.33
C ALA A 1 15.58 -27.27 -31.10
N MET A 2 16.17 -27.28 -29.91
CA MET A 2 15.47 -26.84 -28.69
C MET A 2 15.38 -25.31 -28.73
N SER A 3 14.17 -24.77 -28.77
CA SER A 3 13.94 -23.33 -28.63
C SER A 3 14.27 -22.96 -27.18
N THR A 4 15.45 -22.39 -26.95
CA THR A 4 15.81 -21.75 -25.68
C THR A 4 14.76 -20.69 -25.37
N GLY A 5 14.07 -20.84 -24.22
CA GLY A 5 12.95 -19.99 -23.82
C GLY A 5 13.28 -18.51 -23.87
N ASP A 6 12.34 -17.72 -24.38
CA ASP A 6 12.50 -16.29 -24.53
C ASP A 6 12.81 -15.62 -23.19
N ALA A 7 13.93 -14.90 -23.11
CA ALA A 7 14.28 -14.15 -21.91
C ALA A 7 13.19 -13.11 -21.61
N LEU A 8 12.63 -13.17 -20.40
CA LEU A 8 11.70 -12.15 -19.92
C LEU A 8 12.49 -10.92 -19.48
N HIS A 9 12.10 -9.77 -20.00
CA HIS A 9 12.57 -8.45 -19.59
C HIS A 9 11.51 -7.81 -18.70
N TYR A 10 11.95 -7.25 -17.57
CA TYR A 10 11.08 -6.57 -16.62
C TYR A 10 11.44 -5.10 -16.57
N GLN A 11 10.43 -4.25 -16.39
CA GLN A 11 10.62 -2.83 -16.08
C GLN A 11 9.56 -2.41 -15.06
N TRP A 12 9.98 -2.17 -13.83
CA TRP A 12 9.11 -1.64 -12.79
C TRP A 12 8.81 -0.16 -13.02
N ARG A 13 7.61 0.25 -12.61
CA ARG A 13 7.10 1.61 -12.72
C ARG A 13 6.50 2.04 -11.39
N PHE A 14 6.70 3.31 -11.06
CA PHE A 14 6.07 3.99 -9.94
C PHE A 14 5.24 5.16 -10.48
N ASN A 15 3.95 5.21 -10.13
CA ASN A 15 2.98 6.18 -10.63
C ASN A 15 3.05 6.36 -12.15
N GLY A 16 3.18 5.25 -12.89
CA GLY A 16 3.29 5.25 -14.34
C GLY A 16 4.66 5.66 -14.92
N THR A 17 5.67 5.98 -14.11
CA THR A 17 7.02 6.31 -14.59
C THR A 17 7.98 5.15 -14.36
N ASN A 18 8.83 4.81 -15.32
CA ASN A 18 9.83 3.74 -15.16
C ASN A 18 10.77 4.04 -13.99
N LEU A 19 10.97 3.07 -13.12
CA LEU A 19 11.99 3.10 -12.07
C LEU A 19 13.34 2.65 -12.69
N PRO A 20 14.33 3.55 -12.84
CA PRO A 20 15.59 3.21 -13.48
C PRO A 20 16.32 2.06 -12.74
N GLY A 21 16.82 1.09 -13.50
CA GLY A 21 17.56 -0.05 -12.96
C GLY A 21 16.72 -1.11 -12.25
N GLN A 22 15.40 -0.92 -12.12
CA GLN A 22 14.51 -1.91 -11.52
C GLN A 22 13.98 -2.85 -12.60
N THR A 23 14.80 -3.83 -12.96
CA THR A 23 14.54 -4.80 -14.05
C THR A 23 14.52 -6.27 -13.59
N ASN A 24 14.51 -6.50 -12.28
CA ASN A 24 14.41 -7.84 -11.71
C ASN A 24 12.95 -8.32 -11.70
N ALA A 25 12.75 -9.64 -11.73
CA ALA A 25 11.43 -10.24 -11.62
C ALA A 25 10.72 -9.91 -10.28
N ALA A 26 11.50 -9.68 -9.22
CA ALA A 26 11.01 -9.23 -7.93
C ALA A 26 11.53 -7.81 -7.64
N PHE A 27 10.64 -6.94 -7.15
CA PHE A 27 10.97 -5.62 -6.65
C PHE A 27 10.72 -5.56 -5.14
N MET A 28 11.78 -5.24 -4.40
CA MET A 28 11.75 -5.16 -2.94
C MET A 28 11.83 -3.70 -2.50
N LEU A 29 10.82 -3.24 -1.76
CA LEU A 29 10.82 -1.96 -1.09
C LEU A 29 11.29 -2.16 0.36
N SER A 30 12.46 -1.61 0.70
CA SER A 30 12.98 -1.61 2.07
C SER A 30 12.87 -0.21 2.66
N ALA A 31 12.66 -0.12 3.98
CA ALA A 31 12.54 1.14 4.72
C ALA A 31 11.58 2.16 4.06
N MET A 32 10.31 1.76 3.89
CA MET A 32 9.30 2.60 3.24
C MET A 32 9.21 4.00 3.86
N GLN A 33 9.31 5.01 3.00
CA GLN A 33 9.13 6.42 3.34
C GLN A 33 7.82 6.95 2.74
N PRO A 34 7.25 8.05 3.26
CA PRO A 34 6.03 8.64 2.72
C PRO A 34 6.03 8.85 1.20
N MET A 35 7.16 9.30 0.66
CA MET A 35 7.34 9.55 -0.78
C MET A 35 7.32 8.29 -1.65
N MET A 36 7.41 7.10 -1.05
CA MET A 36 7.38 5.81 -1.74
C MET A 36 5.96 5.23 -1.84
N ALA A 37 4.96 5.86 -1.21
CA ALA A 37 3.57 5.44 -1.36
C ALA A 37 3.01 5.85 -2.73
N GLY A 38 2.30 4.94 -3.38
CA GLY A 38 1.77 5.17 -4.72
C GLY A 38 1.51 3.87 -5.48
N GLU A 39 1.25 4.01 -6.76
CA GLU A 39 0.94 2.89 -7.64
C GLU A 39 2.23 2.28 -8.20
N TYR A 40 2.38 0.96 -8.04
CA TYR A 40 3.47 0.21 -8.65
C TYR A 40 2.92 -0.71 -9.74
N SER A 41 3.60 -0.75 -10.88
CA SER A 41 3.29 -1.68 -11.97
C SER A 41 4.58 -2.21 -12.58
N VAL A 42 4.51 -3.35 -13.26
CA VAL A 42 5.65 -3.91 -13.99
C VAL A 42 5.23 -4.18 -15.43
N ILE A 43 6.08 -3.77 -16.37
CA ILE A 43 6.01 -4.19 -17.76
C ILE A 43 6.87 -5.44 -17.88
N VAL A 44 6.30 -6.52 -18.38
CA VAL A 44 7.01 -7.76 -18.69
C VAL A 44 6.98 -7.96 -20.21
N SER A 45 8.14 -8.09 -20.83
CA SER A 45 8.24 -8.25 -22.28
C SER A 45 9.20 -9.37 -22.66
N ASN A 46 8.94 -10.02 -23.78
CA ASN A 46 9.86 -10.94 -24.44
C ASN A 46 9.88 -10.65 -25.95
N LEU A 47 10.62 -11.45 -26.73
CA LEU A 47 10.70 -11.28 -28.19
C LEU A 47 9.36 -11.48 -28.92
N VAL A 48 8.37 -12.06 -28.26
CA VAL A 48 7.05 -12.41 -28.83
C VAL A 48 5.98 -11.37 -28.45
N GLY A 49 6.20 -10.53 -27.43
CA GLY A 49 5.26 -9.47 -27.07
C GLY A 49 5.52 -8.81 -25.71
N VAL A 50 4.61 -7.90 -25.34
CA VAL A 50 4.63 -7.15 -24.08
C VAL A 50 3.33 -7.39 -23.32
N VAL A 51 3.42 -7.79 -22.06
CA VAL A 51 2.29 -7.89 -21.12
C VAL A 51 2.55 -6.93 -19.96
N ALA A 52 1.64 -5.98 -19.75
CA ALA A 52 1.65 -5.15 -18.54
C ALA A 52 0.88 -5.88 -17.44
N ASN A 53 1.48 -6.05 -16.26
CA ASN A 53 0.79 -6.60 -15.10
C ASN A 53 -0.24 -5.61 -14.54
N PRO A 54 -1.29 -6.09 -13.84
CA PRO A 54 -2.23 -5.23 -13.14
C PRO A 54 -1.52 -4.33 -12.13
N ARG A 55 -1.95 -3.07 -12.10
CA ARG A 55 -1.43 -2.04 -11.18
C ARG A 55 -1.67 -2.48 -9.74
N THR A 56 -0.62 -2.49 -8.92
CA THR A 56 -0.71 -2.81 -7.49
C THR A 56 -0.50 -1.53 -6.69
N GLY A 57 -1.52 -1.12 -5.93
CA GLY A 57 -1.43 0.04 -5.06
C GLY A 57 -0.67 -0.25 -3.77
N VAL A 58 0.34 0.55 -3.45
CA VAL A 58 1.08 0.48 -2.18
C VAL A 58 0.71 1.68 -1.33
N ALA A 59 0.24 1.43 -0.12
CA ALA A 59 -0.10 2.46 0.86
C ALA A 59 0.78 2.35 2.10
N MET A 60 1.10 3.49 2.71
CA MET A 60 1.91 3.60 3.91
C MET A 60 1.11 4.31 5.00
N LEU A 61 0.99 3.66 6.16
CA LEU A 61 0.29 4.21 7.31
C LEU A 61 1.27 4.68 8.38
N THR A 62 1.08 5.89 8.86
CA THR A 62 1.76 6.42 10.06
C THR A 62 0.73 6.86 11.08
N MET A 63 1.09 6.77 12.35
CA MET A 63 0.23 7.14 13.47
C MET A 63 1.04 7.91 14.50
N GLN A 64 0.53 9.05 14.92
CA GLN A 64 1.18 9.93 15.89
C GLN A 64 0.18 10.29 16.99
N MET A 65 0.64 10.36 18.24
CA MET A 65 -0.20 10.83 19.35
C MET A 65 -0.02 12.34 19.47
N GLN A 66 -1.09 13.11 19.26
CA GLN A 66 -1.05 14.56 19.44
C GLN A 66 -1.31 14.86 20.92
N SER A 67 -0.44 15.65 21.57
CA SER A 67 -0.58 15.98 22.99
C SER A 67 -1.95 16.60 23.27
N GLY A 68 -2.76 15.99 24.13
CA GLY A 68 -4.11 16.46 24.46
C GLY A 68 -5.21 16.03 23.49
N GLY A 69 -4.92 15.17 22.50
CA GLY A 69 -5.88 14.59 21.56
C GLY A 69 -5.76 13.06 21.43
N GLY A 70 -6.59 12.48 20.56
CA GLY A 70 -6.49 11.07 20.17
C GLY A 70 -5.37 10.79 19.15
N PRO A 71 -5.19 9.52 18.73
CA PRO A 71 -4.25 9.16 17.67
C PRO A 71 -4.61 9.88 16.37
N HIS A 72 -3.63 10.60 15.83
CA HIS A 72 -3.66 11.19 14.52
C HIS A 72 -3.10 10.18 13.51
N LEU A 73 -3.94 9.80 12.57
CA LEU A 73 -3.62 8.91 11.47
C LEU A 73 -3.18 9.73 10.26
N THR A 74 -2.09 9.34 9.62
CA THR A 74 -1.71 9.87 8.30
C THR A 74 -1.46 8.69 7.36
N LEU A 75 -2.27 8.60 6.30
CA LEU A 75 -2.21 7.56 5.29
C LEU A 75 -1.75 8.14 3.96
N TYR A 76 -0.70 7.56 3.39
CA TYR A 76 -0.24 7.83 2.03
C TYR A 76 -0.62 6.66 1.13
N GLY A 77 -1.06 6.92 -0.09
CA GLY A 77 -1.41 5.85 -1.03
C GLY A 77 -1.93 6.37 -2.38
N PRO A 78 -2.23 5.45 -3.32
CA PRO A 78 -2.91 5.77 -4.56
C PRO A 78 -4.16 6.62 -4.35
N MET A 79 -4.25 7.76 -5.06
CA MET A 79 -5.46 8.58 -5.05
C MET A 79 -6.64 7.79 -5.61
N ASN A 80 -7.82 8.00 -5.02
CA ASN A 80 -9.05 7.23 -5.26
C ASN A 80 -8.99 5.75 -4.87
N GLY A 81 -7.89 5.28 -4.24
CA GLY A 81 -7.85 3.94 -3.66
C GLY A 81 -8.85 3.82 -2.50
N HIS A 82 -9.51 2.67 -2.41
CA HIS A 82 -10.42 2.36 -1.30
C HIS A 82 -9.66 1.68 -0.16
N TYR A 83 -9.84 2.22 1.04
CA TYR A 83 -9.16 1.76 2.25
C TYR A 83 -10.16 1.59 3.38
N ARG A 84 -9.82 0.69 4.28
CA ARG A 84 -10.44 0.60 5.60
C ARG A 84 -9.41 0.72 6.69
N ILE A 85 -9.81 1.32 7.81
CA ILE A 85 -9.04 1.24 9.05
C ILE A 85 -9.66 0.15 9.91
N ASP A 86 -8.84 -0.80 10.31
CA ASP A 86 -9.21 -1.81 11.30
C ASP A 86 -8.52 -1.51 12.64
N GLN A 87 -9.16 -1.88 13.73
CA GLN A 87 -8.59 -1.83 15.08
C GLN A 87 -8.63 -3.20 15.76
N THR A 88 -7.77 -3.39 16.76
CA THR A 88 -7.80 -4.57 17.63
C THR A 88 -7.30 -4.22 19.04
N PRO A 89 -7.84 -4.82 20.11
CA PRO A 89 -7.35 -4.59 21.47
C PRO A 89 -6.03 -5.31 21.78
N SER A 90 -5.57 -6.24 20.92
CA SER A 90 -4.33 -6.99 21.14
C SER A 90 -3.64 -7.40 19.84
N LEU A 91 -2.31 -7.48 19.87
CA LEU A 91 -1.52 -8.08 18.78
C LEU A 91 -1.28 -9.56 19.06
N GLY A 92 -1.20 -10.36 18.00
CA GLY A 92 -0.89 -11.78 18.08
C GLY A 92 -1.59 -12.59 16.98
N PRO A 93 -1.34 -13.91 16.92
CA PRO A 93 -1.95 -14.80 15.93
C PRO A 93 -3.49 -14.89 16.07
N THR A 94 -4.02 -14.56 17.25
CA THR A 94 -5.46 -14.55 17.55
C THR A 94 -6.07 -13.15 17.55
N ALA A 95 -5.35 -12.14 17.04
CA ALA A 95 -5.82 -10.77 16.98
C ALA A 95 -7.14 -10.67 16.19
N SER A 96 -8.19 -10.26 16.88
CA SER A 96 -9.50 -10.04 16.30
C SER A 96 -9.61 -8.59 15.85
N TRP A 97 -9.60 -8.38 14.53
CA TRP A 97 -9.67 -7.05 13.92
C TRP A 97 -11.13 -6.68 13.63
N SER A 98 -11.52 -5.46 14.01
CA SER A 98 -12.81 -4.87 13.67
C SER A 98 -12.62 -3.62 12.82
N THR A 99 -13.45 -3.45 11.79
CA THR A 99 -13.37 -2.27 10.92
C THR A 99 -13.98 -1.06 11.62
N LEU A 100 -13.21 0.02 11.71
CA LEU A 100 -13.64 1.31 12.23
C LEU A 100 -14.35 2.15 11.17
N THR A 101 -13.77 2.22 9.97
CA THR A 101 -14.26 3.06 8.88
C THR A 101 -13.74 2.59 7.53
N ASN A 102 -14.49 2.91 6.48
CA ASN A 102 -14.11 2.73 5.08
C ASN A 102 -14.14 4.09 4.39
N PHE A 103 -13.17 4.36 3.52
CA PHE A 103 -13.07 5.63 2.82
C PHE A 103 -12.29 5.49 1.52
N SER A 104 -12.49 6.44 0.62
CA SER A 104 -11.65 6.61 -0.57
C SER A 104 -10.61 7.69 -0.30
N LEU A 105 -9.38 7.47 -0.77
CA LEU A 105 -8.29 8.42 -0.57
C LEU A 105 -8.47 9.62 -1.51
N THR A 106 -9.06 10.71 -1.00
CA THR A 106 -9.33 11.94 -1.78
C THR A 106 -8.19 12.96 -1.70
N THR A 107 -7.32 12.82 -0.70
CA THR A 107 -6.13 13.64 -0.46
C THR A 107 -4.94 12.73 -0.19
N ASN A 108 -3.73 13.16 -0.55
CA ASN A 108 -2.51 12.42 -0.28
C ASN A 108 -1.46 13.37 0.35
N PRO A 109 -1.18 13.28 1.66
CA PRO A 109 -1.73 12.29 2.58
C PRO A 109 -3.19 12.55 2.98
N TYR A 110 -3.89 11.48 3.32
CA TYR A 110 -5.14 11.55 4.07
C TYR A 110 -4.84 11.62 5.57
N GLN A 111 -5.47 12.55 6.27
CA GLN A 111 -5.27 12.80 7.69
C GLN A 111 -6.59 12.71 8.45
N ALA A 112 -6.61 11.98 9.56
CA ALA A 112 -7.80 11.85 10.40
C ALA A 112 -7.43 11.64 11.87
N MET A 113 -8.23 12.22 12.77
CA MET A 113 -8.24 11.81 14.17
C MET A 113 -9.10 10.55 14.29
N ILE A 114 -8.53 9.47 14.80
CA ILE A 114 -9.30 8.27 15.15
C ILE A 114 -9.67 8.43 16.63
N GLY A 115 -10.95 8.66 16.92
CA GLY A 115 -11.41 9.04 18.25
C GLY A 115 -11.03 8.03 19.33
N THR A 116 -10.31 8.50 20.36
CA THR A 116 -10.15 7.80 21.64
C THR A 116 -11.25 8.23 22.59
N GLY A 117 -12.31 7.43 22.72
CA GLY A 117 -12.92 7.30 24.05
C GLY A 117 -11.85 6.72 24.97
N SER A 118 -11.69 7.27 26.17
CA SER A 118 -10.75 6.75 27.18
C SER A 118 -11.00 5.25 27.37
N GLY A 119 -10.08 4.42 26.89
CA GLY A 119 -10.24 2.97 26.83
C GLY A 119 -8.90 2.31 26.45
N PRO A 120 -8.78 0.98 26.61
CA PRO A 120 -7.50 0.27 26.53
C PRO A 120 -6.74 0.56 25.23
N THR A 121 -5.41 0.43 25.27
CA THR A 121 -4.52 0.59 24.10
C THR A 121 -5.01 -0.27 22.93
N HIS A 122 -5.46 0.35 21.84
CA HIS A 122 -5.81 -0.33 20.60
C HIS A 122 -4.65 -0.25 19.60
N PHE A 123 -4.56 -1.26 18.74
CA PHE A 123 -3.68 -1.29 17.58
C PHE A 123 -4.50 -1.06 16.32
N TYR A 124 -3.90 -0.39 15.33
CA TYR A 124 -4.58 0.03 14.11
C TYR A 124 -3.81 -0.46 12.89
N ARG A 125 -4.54 -0.77 11.81
CA ARG A 125 -3.97 -1.02 10.49
C ARG A 125 -4.85 -0.40 9.42
N ALA A 126 -4.23 -0.02 8.30
CA ALA A 126 -4.94 0.30 7.08
C ALA A 126 -4.85 -0.92 6.14
N ALA A 127 -5.96 -1.26 5.51
CA ALA A 127 -6.00 -2.31 4.49
C ALA A 127 -6.68 -1.76 3.24
N SER A 128 -6.12 -2.05 2.05
CA SER A 128 -6.85 -1.78 0.81
C SER A 128 -8.06 -2.70 0.73
N THR A 129 -9.20 -2.16 0.33
CA THR A 129 -10.38 -2.96 0.04
C THR A 129 -10.50 -3.09 -1.49
N PRO A 130 -10.86 -4.27 -2.03
CA PRO A 130 -11.34 -4.36 -3.40
C PRO A 130 -12.49 -3.36 -3.60
N GLU A 131 -12.62 -2.83 -4.82
CA GLU A 131 -13.84 -2.12 -5.21
C GLU A 131 -15.06 -3.03 -4.96
N PRO A 132 -16.15 -2.53 -4.37
CA PRO A 132 -17.37 -3.32 -4.18
C PRO A 132 -17.96 -3.84 -5.49
#